data_AF-A0A7X9F6C3-F1
#
_entry.id   AF-A0A7X9F6C3-F1
#
_cell.length_a   1.000
_cell.length_b   1.000
_cell.length_c   1.000
_cell.angle_alpha   90.00
_cell.angle_beta   90.00
_cell.angle_gamma   90.00
#
_symmetry.space_group_name_H-M   'P 1'
#
loop_
_entity.id
_entity.type
_entity.pdbx_description
1 polymer ?
#
loop_
_entity_poly.entity_id
_entity_poly.type
_entity_poly.pdbx_seq_one_letter_code
_entity_poly.pdbx_strand_id
1 'polypeptide(L)' 'MTDFEYIEYSTVAGFVLYHIAKIPQVGDKFIFNEDVIEIVDIDGTRIDKILISRKE' A
#
# COMPACT_ATOMS: atom_id res chain seq x y z
N MET A 1 25.27 8.41 -6.39
CA MET A 1 24.89 7.63 -5.21
C MET A 1 23.42 7.93 -4.99
N THR A 2 22.55 6.93 -5.07
CA THR A 2 21.12 7.13 -4.77
C THR A 2 20.98 7.35 -3.27
N ASP A 3 20.32 8.44 -2.86
CA ASP A 3 20.09 8.77 -1.45
C ASP A 3 19.02 7.84 -0.86
N PHE A 4 19.41 6.59 -0.60
CA PHE A 4 18.58 5.61 0.09
C PHE A 4 18.24 6.01 1.53
N GLU A 5 18.93 7.01 2.08
CA GLU A 5 18.76 7.51 3.44
C GLU A 5 17.38 8.16 3.68
N TYR A 6 16.66 8.56 2.62
CA TYR A 6 15.34 9.19 2.70
C TYR A 6 14.20 8.34 2.12
N ILE A 7 14.43 7.07 1.78
CA ILE A 7 13.41 6.21 1.18
C ILE A 7 12.66 5.45 2.27
N GLU A 8 11.40 5.80 2.51
CA GLU A 8 10.55 5.16 3.53
C GLU A 8 10.11 3.74 3.11
N TYR A 9 10.00 3.48 1.81
CA TYR A 9 9.60 2.19 1.25
C TYR A 9 10.15 2.03 -0.17
N SER A 10 10.46 0.79 -0.54
CA SER A 10 11.04 0.46 -1.86
C SER A 10 10.09 -0.34 -2.76
N THR A 11 8.88 -0.64 -2.29
CA THR A 11 7.88 -1.43 -3.01
C THR A 11 6.48 -0.87 -2.79
N VAL A 12 5.54 -1.21 -3.68
CA VAL A 12 4.12 -0.86 -3.52
C VAL A 12 3.54 -1.48 -2.25
N ALA A 13 3.90 -2.72 -1.92
CA ALA A 13 3.47 -3.35 -0.66
C ALA A 13 4.03 -2.60 0.56
N GLY A 14 5.28 -2.14 0.51
CA GLY A 14 5.88 -1.33 1.57
C GLY A 14 5.17 0.02 1.74
N PHE A 15 4.84 0.69 0.64
CA PHE A 15 4.03 1.89 0.63
C PHE A 15 2.66 1.68 1.29
N VAL A 16 1.96 0.60 0.93
CA VAL A 16 0.65 0.26 1.51
C VAL A 16 0.76 -0.02 3.02
N LEU A 17 1.76 -0.78 3.44
CA LEU A 17 2.01 -1.09 4.85
C LEU A 17 2.29 0.17 5.68
N TYR A 18 3.09 1.09 5.14
CA TYR A 18 3.40 2.36 5.77
C TYR A 18 2.13 3.17 6.07
N HIS A 19 1.15 3.18 5.15
CA HIS A 19 -0.09 3.95 5.29
C HIS A 19 -1.16 3.26 6.15
N ILE A 20 -1.23 1.92 6.12
CA ILE A 20 -2.24 1.16 6.87
C ILE A 20 -1.93 1.13 8.38
N ALA A 21 -0.65 1.13 8.76
CA ALA A 21 -0.19 1.16 10.16
C ALA A 21 -0.79 0.06 11.07
N LYS A 22 -1.17 -1.08 10.48
CA LYS A 22 -1.64 -2.30 11.15
C LYS A 22 -1.29 -3.53 10.32
N ILE A 23 -1.58 -4.72 10.84
CA ILE A 23 -1.49 -5.96 10.06
C ILE A 23 -2.49 -5.86 8.89
N PRO A 24 -2.05 -5.95 7.63
CA PRO A 24 -2.91 -5.77 6.48
C PRO A 24 -3.93 -6.89 6.37
N GLN A 25 -5.14 -6.55 5.97
CA GLN A 25 -6.22 -7.47 5.65
C GLN A 25 -6.80 -7.13 4.27
N VAL A 26 -7.35 -8.13 3.58
CA VAL A 26 -8.13 -7.90 2.36
C VAL A 26 -9.32 -6.98 2.69
N GLY A 27 -9.54 -5.96 1.86
CA GLY A 27 -10.54 -4.92 2.05
C GLY A 27 -10.06 -3.71 2.83
N ASP A 28 -8.85 -3.73 3.39
CA ASP A 28 -8.25 -2.52 3.95
C ASP A 28 -8.03 -1.47 2.86
N LYS A 29 -8.39 -0.22 3.16
CA LYS A 29 -8.29 0.90 2.22
C LYS A 29 -7.72 2.14 2.88
N PHE A 30 -7.04 2.95 2.09
CA PHE A 30 -6.65 4.31 2.45
C PHE A 30 -6.73 5.22 1.24
N ILE A 31 -6.79 6.53 1.49
CA ILE A 31 -6.76 7.54 0.44
C ILE A 31 -5.32 8.04 0.33
N PHE A 32 -4.81 8.09 -0.89
CA PHE A 32 -3.56 8.75 -1.22
C PHE A 32 -3.81 9.74 -2.35
N ASN A 33 -3.64 11.03 -2.05
CA ASN A 33 -4.10 12.13 -2.90
C ASN A 33 -5.61 12.03 -3.20
N GLU A 34 -5.99 11.79 -4.46
CA GLU A 34 -7.37 11.66 -4.93
C GLU A 34 -7.77 10.22 -5.24
N ASP A 35 -6.87 9.26 -4.98
CA ASP A 35 -7.11 7.85 -5.24
C ASP A 35 -7.36 7.07 -3.95
N VAL A 36 -8.30 6.13 -4.02
CA VAL A 36 -8.53 5.08 -3.03
C VAL A 36 -7.69 3.88 -3.41
N ILE A 37 -6.84 3.45 -2.49
CA ILE A 37 -6.02 2.24 -2.61
C ILE A 37 -6.62 1.19 -1.68
N GLU A 38 -6.97 0.04 -2.24
CA GLU A 38 -7.58 -1.10 -1.52
C GLU A 38 -6.76 -2.37 -1.71
N ILE A 39 -6.52 -3.10 -0.63
CA ILE A 39 -5.96 -4.46 -0.71
C ILE A 39 -7.05 -5.41 -1.18
N VAL A 40 -6.84 -6.09 -2.31
CA VAL A 40 -7.81 -7.04 -2.85
C VAL A 40 -7.34 -8.49 -2.76
N ASP A 41 -6.04 -8.71 -2.50
CA ASP A 41 -5.46 -10.05 -2.43
C ASP A 41 -4.22 -10.09 -1.52
N ILE A 42 -4.14 -11.12 -0.69
CA ILE A 42 -2.99 -11.39 0.17
C ILE A 42 -2.62 -12.87 0.04
N ASP A 43 -1.39 -13.11 -0.43
CA ASP A 43 -0.80 -14.43 -0.53
C ASP A 43 0.07 -14.69 0.71
N GLY A 44 -0.49 -15.39 1.69
CA GLY A 44 0.19 -15.66 2.96
C GLY A 44 0.46 -14.36 3.72
N THR A 45 1.70 -13.88 3.69
CA THR A 45 2.12 -12.61 4.31
C THR A 45 2.41 -11.50 3.30
N ARG A 46 2.22 -11.75 2.00
CA ARG A 46 2.53 -10.79 0.94
C ARG A 46 1.24 -10.15 0.43
N ILE A 47 1.19 -8.83 0.42
CA ILE A 47 0.18 -8.09 -0.36
C ILE A 47 0.50 -8.36 -1.83
N ASP A 48 -0.34 -9.15 -2.49
CA ASP A 48 -0.12 -9.57 -3.88
C ASP A 48 -0.77 -8.59 -4.86
N LYS A 49 -1.97 -8.10 -4.52
CA LYS A 49 -2.75 -7.25 -5.41
C LYS A 49 -3.45 -6.12 -4.67
N ILE A 50 -3.38 -4.95 -5.26
CA ILE A 50 -4.16 -3.77 -4.85
C ILE A 50 -5.04 -3.29 -6.00
N LEU A 51 -6.16 -2.68 -5.64
CA LEU A 51 -7.00 -1.91 -6.54
C LEU A 51 -6.77 -0.42 -6.29
N ILE A 52 -6.60 0.35 -7.35
CA ILE A 52 -6.56 1.81 -7.31
C ILE A 52 -7.79 2.31 -8.05
N SER A 53 -8.55 3.20 -7.40
CA SER A 53 -9.74 3.82 -7.97
C SER A 53 -9.76 5.30 -7.59
N ARG A 54 -10.39 6.14 -8.41
CA ARG A 54 -10.57 7.55 -8.06
C ARG A 54 -11.62 7.66 -6.95
N LYS A 55 -11.36 8.51 -5.96
CA LYS A 55 -12.38 8.90 -4.98
C LYS A 55 -13.48 9.68 -5.71
N GLU A 56 -14.69 9.14 -5.72
CA GLU A 56 -15.88 9.85 -6.26
C GLU A 56 -16.13 11.17 -5.52
#